data_AF-A0A831TQW8-F1
#
_entry.id   AF-A0A831TQW8-F1
#
_cell.length_a   1.000
_cell.length_b   1.000
_cell.length_c   1.000
_cell.angle_alpha   90.00
_cell.angle_beta   90.00
_cell.angle_gamma   90.00
#
_symmetry.space_group_name_H-M   'P 1'
#
loop_
_entity.id
_entity.type
_entity.pdbx_description
1 polymer ?
#
loop_
_entity_poly.entity_id
_entity_poly.type
_entity_poly.pdbx_seq_one_letter_code
_entity_poly.pdbx_strand_id
1 'polypeptide(L)'
;MDTLLKEAVFTIKGVSCRDLTALLEGVWVVEEGLFLRTANDFFPVRLELRFTPLSGSCRVVHVKMKSPGRRFWGETFTVCCREEGRVLLRISRRRGVGRLGADSLGYRLLEALRSKLEFCIEEVRVF
;
A
#
# COMPACT_ATOMS: atom_id res chain seq x y z
N MET A 1 -11.95 10.86 -20.42
CA MET A 1 -12.30 9.62 -19.68
C MET A 1 -11.57 9.67 -18.36
N ASP A 2 -12.24 10.13 -17.32
CA ASP A 2 -11.70 10.14 -15.97
C ASP A 2 -11.47 8.70 -15.52
N THR A 3 -10.22 8.26 -15.51
CA THR A 3 -9.80 7.10 -14.73
C THR A 3 -10.13 7.41 -13.28
N LEU A 4 -11.25 6.89 -12.78
CA LEU A 4 -11.59 6.81 -11.37
C LEU A 4 -10.33 6.41 -10.60
N LEU A 5 -9.73 7.39 -9.93
CA LEU A 5 -8.57 7.19 -9.06
C LEU A 5 -9.05 6.29 -7.93
N LYS A 6 -8.79 4.97 -8.06
CA LYS A 6 -9.07 4.01 -7.00
C LYS A 6 -8.22 4.38 -5.79
N GLU A 7 -8.88 4.95 -4.79
CA GLU A 7 -8.26 5.54 -3.62
C GLU A 7 -8.83 4.90 -2.36
N ALA A 8 -7.98 4.73 -1.36
CA ALA A 8 -8.38 4.38 -0.02
C ALA A 8 -7.86 5.41 0.98
N VAL A 9 -8.71 5.81 1.93
CA VAL A 9 -8.35 6.69 3.04
C VAL A 9 -8.59 5.95 4.33
N PHE A 10 -7.53 5.80 5.13
CA PHE A 10 -7.57 5.17 6.44
C PHE A 10 -7.47 6.23 7.52
N THR A 11 -8.44 6.26 8.44
CA THR A 11 -8.38 7.08 9.64
C THR A 11 -7.76 6.27 10.77
N ILE A 12 -6.66 6.76 11.33
CA ILE A 12 -5.80 6.02 12.27
C ILE A 12 -5.62 6.85 13.54
N LYS A 13 -5.78 6.19 14.69
CA LYS A 13 -5.57 6.74 16.02
C LYS A 13 -4.39 6.07 16.72
N GLY A 14 -3.65 6.84 17.53
CA GLY A 14 -2.53 6.34 18.35
C GLY A 14 -1.16 6.45 17.69
N VAL A 15 -1.09 7.02 16.47
CA VAL A 15 0.17 7.21 15.73
C VAL A 15 0.26 8.63 15.17
N SER A 16 1.47 9.12 14.96
CA SER A 16 1.73 10.35 14.20
C SER A 16 2.12 10.04 12.74
N CYS A 17 1.90 10.98 11.84
CA CYS A 17 2.38 10.88 10.47
C CYS A 17 3.90 10.78 10.40
N ARG A 18 4.62 11.40 11.35
CA ARG A 18 6.07 11.27 11.43
C ARG A 18 6.49 9.82 11.68
N ASP A 19 5.90 9.17 12.67
CA ASP A 19 6.25 7.78 13.03
C ASP A 19 5.86 6.81 11.92
N LEU A 20 4.66 7.02 11.34
CA LEU A 20 4.17 6.20 10.24
C LEU A 20 5.05 6.35 8.99
N THR A 21 5.39 7.58 8.59
CA THR A 21 6.20 7.82 7.40
C THR A 21 7.67 7.45 7.57
N ALA A 22 8.23 7.55 8.78
CA ALA A 22 9.60 7.11 9.08
C ALA A 22 9.80 5.61 8.85
N LEU A 23 8.74 4.81 9.00
CA LEU A 23 8.79 3.39 8.71
C LEU A 23 8.58 3.10 7.22
N LEU A 24 7.82 3.93 6.49
CA LEU A 24 7.58 3.80 5.03
C LEU A 24 8.78 4.23 4.18
N GLU A 25 9.97 3.71 4.49
CA GLU A 25 11.21 3.97 3.80
C GLU A 25 11.90 2.65 3.39
N GLY A 26 12.72 2.73 2.34
CA GLY A 26 13.50 1.59 1.85
C GLY A 26 12.68 0.56 1.05
N VAL A 27 13.13 -0.69 1.11
CA VAL A 27 12.52 -1.82 0.42
C VAL A 27 11.95 -2.77 1.45
N TRP A 28 10.66 -3.04 1.37
CA TRP A 28 9.97 -4.04 2.16
C TRP A 28 9.65 -5.23 1.28
N VAL A 29 10.01 -6.41 1.75
CA VAL A 29 9.58 -7.66 1.11
C VAL A 29 8.49 -8.25 1.99
N VAL A 30 7.27 -8.29 1.46
CA VAL A 30 6.14 -8.92 2.14
C VAL A 30 5.95 -10.28 1.50
N GLU A 31 6.38 -11.30 2.22
CA GLU A 31 6.18 -12.69 1.83
C GLU A 31 4.80 -13.16 2.30
N GLU A 32 3.77 -12.75 1.57
CA GLU A 32 2.42 -13.29 1.74
C GLU A 32 2.13 -14.31 0.63
N GLY A 33 1.35 -15.35 0.97
CA GLY A 33 0.77 -16.27 0.01
C GLY A 33 -0.35 -15.61 -0.80
N LEU A 34 -0.01 -14.65 -1.66
CA LEU A 34 -0.96 -14.03 -2.56
C LEU A 34 -1.12 -14.90 -3.80
N PHE A 35 -2.35 -15.36 -4.06
CA PHE A 35 -2.65 -16.15 -5.24
C PHE A 35 -3.27 -15.25 -6.33
N LEU A 36 -2.55 -15.04 -7.43
CA LEU A 36 -3.11 -14.38 -8.60
C LEU A 36 -3.90 -15.38 -9.44
N ARG A 37 -5.21 -15.11 -9.58
CA ARG A 37 -6.07 -15.81 -10.53
C ARG A 37 -5.70 -15.43 -11.96
N THR A 38 -5.40 -16.42 -12.78
CA THR A 38 -5.28 -16.30 -14.23
C THR A 38 -6.49 -16.97 -14.90
N ALA A 39 -6.52 -16.96 -16.24
CA ALA A 39 -7.56 -17.69 -16.97
C ALA A 39 -7.56 -19.20 -16.69
N ASN A 40 -6.41 -19.76 -16.33
CA ASN A 40 -6.20 -21.21 -16.28
C ASN A 40 -5.89 -21.75 -14.87
N ASP A 41 -5.37 -20.92 -13.95
CA ASP A 41 -4.94 -21.38 -12.62
C ASP A 41 -4.71 -20.20 -11.64
N PHE A 42 -4.44 -20.53 -10.38
CA PHE A 42 -3.96 -19.62 -9.33
C PHE A 42 -2.47 -19.81 -9.10
N PHE A 43 -1.71 -18.72 -9.08
CA PHE A 43 -0.26 -18.79 -8.83
C PHE A 43 0.13 -17.99 -7.59
N PRO A 44 0.99 -18.54 -6.72
CA PRO A 44 1.54 -17.78 -5.60
C PRO A 44 2.45 -16.67 -6.10
N VAL A 45 2.37 -15.53 -5.44
CA VAL A 45 3.09 -14.30 -5.77
C VAL A 45 3.60 -13.66 -4.50
N ARG A 46 4.90 -13.31 -4.52
CA ARG A 46 5.55 -12.50 -3.50
C ARG A 46 5.43 -11.03 -3.86
N LEU A 47 5.14 -10.18 -2.88
CA LEU A 47 5.14 -8.73 -3.05
C LEU A 47 6.47 -8.13 -2.58
N GLU A 48 7.09 -7.33 -3.43
CA GLU A 48 8.20 -6.45 -3.07
C GLU A 48 7.71 -5.01 -3.19
N LEU A 49 7.69 -4.30 -2.07
CA LEU A 49 7.29 -2.91 -1.96
C LEU A 49 8.55 -2.06 -1.86
N ARG A 50 8.69 -1.06 -2.71
CA ARG A 50 9.78 -0.09 -2.63
C ARG A 50 9.20 1.30 -2.45
N PHE A 51 9.63 1.98 -1.39
CA PHE A 51 9.20 3.33 -1.06
C PHE A 51 10.24 4.33 -1.54
N THR A 52 9.77 5.42 -2.13
CA THR A 52 10.61 6.57 -2.48
C THR A 52 9.94 7.86 -2.02
N PRO A 53 10.72 8.85 -1.52
CA PRO A 53 10.17 10.17 -1.20
C PRO A 53 9.50 10.81 -2.42
N LEU A 54 8.34 11.43 -2.21
CA LEU A 54 7.69 12.28 -3.23
C LEU A 54 7.80 13.75 -2.83
N SER A 55 7.13 14.13 -1.74
CA SER A 55 7.18 15.46 -1.12
C SER A 55 6.48 15.41 0.25
N GLY A 56 6.95 16.19 1.21
CA GLY A 56 6.38 16.23 2.57
C GLY A 56 6.19 14.84 3.18
N SER A 57 4.99 14.58 3.70
CA SER A 57 4.55 13.30 4.27
C SER A 57 3.98 12.32 3.22
N CYS A 58 4.36 12.47 1.94
CA CYS A 58 4.02 11.56 0.86
C CYS A 58 5.21 10.70 0.39
N ARG A 59 4.91 9.45 0.05
CA ARG A 59 5.83 8.47 -0.54
C ARG A 59 5.20 7.86 -1.80
N VAL A 60 6.03 7.57 -2.80
CA VAL A 60 5.64 6.68 -3.90
C VAL A 60 5.96 5.24 -3.48
N VAL A 61 5.02 4.33 -3.71
CA VAL A 61 5.19 2.90 -3.43
C VAL A 61 5.15 2.16 -4.75
N HIS A 62 6.26 1.54 -5.10
CA HIS A 62 6.37 0.62 -6.22
C HIS A 62 6.16 -0.80 -5.71
N VAL A 63 5.06 -1.42 -6.14
CA VAL A 63 4.69 -2.79 -5.83
C VAL A 63 5.11 -3.67 -6.98
N LYS A 64 6.07 -4.56 -6.77
CA LYS A 64 6.40 -5.63 -7.72
C LYS A 64 5.79 -6.93 -7.26
N MET A 65 5.09 -7.59 -8.17
CA MET A 65 4.61 -8.95 -8.00
C MET A 65 5.62 -9.91 -8.61
N LYS A 66 6.18 -10.83 -7.81
CA LYS A 66 7.15 -11.84 -8.28
C LYS A 66 6.59 -13.24 -8.08
N SER A 67 6.70 -14.08 -9.09
CA SER A 67 6.41 -15.51 -9.01
C SER A 67 7.59 -16.29 -9.60
N PRO A 68 7.95 -17.48 -9.07
CA PRO A 68 9.04 -18.27 -9.61
C PRO A 68 8.90 -18.51 -11.12
N GLY A 69 9.97 -18.26 -11.88
CA GLY A 69 10.02 -18.52 -13.33
C GLY A 69 9.19 -17.57 -14.22
N ARG A 70 8.61 -16.49 -13.67
CA ARG A 70 7.77 -15.56 -14.44
C ARG A 70 8.07 -14.11 -14.13
N ARG A 71 8.04 -13.24 -15.14
CA ARG A 71 8.01 -11.78 -14.95
C ARG A 71 6.59 -11.36 -14.61
N PHE A 72 6.38 -10.64 -13.52
CA PHE A 72 5.07 -10.06 -13.23
C PHE A 72 5.09 -8.61 -12.79
N TRP A 73 3.89 -8.05 -12.90
CA TRP A 73 3.58 -6.66 -13.13
C TRP A 73 3.91 -5.76 -11.94
N GLY A 74 4.08 -4.47 -12.25
CA GLY A 74 4.26 -3.42 -11.26
C GLY A 74 2.99 -2.60 -11.10
N GLU A 75 2.61 -2.33 -9.86
CA GLU A 75 1.71 -1.22 -9.54
C GLU A 75 2.49 -0.12 -8.84
N THR A 76 2.06 1.12 -9.05
CA THR A 76 2.63 2.29 -8.41
C THR A 76 1.51 3.04 -7.71
N PHE A 77 1.70 3.32 -6.43
CA PHE A 77 0.78 4.09 -5.61
C PHE A 77 1.48 5.33 -5.03
N THR A 78 0.68 6.31 -4.62
CA THR A 78 1.12 7.35 -3.69
C THR A 78 0.49 7.08 -2.34
N VAL A 79 1.30 7.12 -1.28
CA VAL A 79 0.86 7.03 0.10
C VAL A 79 1.16 8.37 0.76
N CYS A 80 0.13 9.09 1.17
CA CYS A 80 0.24 10.40 1.79
C CYS A 80 -0.37 10.37 3.17
N CYS A 81 0.35 10.92 4.14
CA CYS A 81 -0.12 11.06 5.51
C CYS A 81 -0.47 12.51 5.82
N ARG A 82 -1.62 12.76 6.44
CA ARG A 82 -2.03 14.07 6.98
C ARG A 82 -2.50 13.92 8.42
N GLU A 83 -2.31 14.95 9.23
CA GLU A 83 -2.83 15.01 10.59
C GLU A 83 -3.89 16.09 10.71
N GLU A 84 -5.11 15.68 11.08
CA GLU A 84 -6.25 16.56 11.33
C GLU A 84 -6.93 16.10 12.63
N GLY A 85 -6.18 16.16 13.74
CA GLY A 85 -6.54 15.56 15.04
C GLY A 85 -6.38 14.03 15.07
N ARG A 86 -6.60 13.36 13.94
CA ARG A 86 -6.26 11.95 13.69
C ARG A 86 -5.34 11.85 12.48
N VAL A 87 -4.63 10.74 12.34
CA VAL A 87 -3.85 10.46 11.13
C VAL A 87 -4.78 9.98 10.02
N LEU A 88 -4.69 10.65 8.88
CA LEU A 88 -5.33 10.25 7.63
C LEU A 88 -4.26 9.72 6.68
N LEU A 89 -4.28 8.41 6.44
CA LEU A 89 -3.41 7.75 5.47
C LEU A 89 -4.17 7.55 4.17
N ARG A 90 -3.84 8.37 3.17
CA ARG A 90 -4.41 8.31 1.82
C ARG A 90 -3.51 7.49 0.91
N ILE A 91 -4.09 6.53 0.20
CA ILE A 91 -3.41 5.66 -0.76
C ILE A 91 -4.12 5.79 -2.10
N SER A 92 -3.41 6.26 -3.12
CA SER A 92 -3.97 6.47 -4.45
C SER A 92 -3.14 5.76 -5.52
N ARG A 93 -3.80 5.04 -6.43
CA ARG A 93 -3.09 4.41 -7.55
C ARG A 93 -2.60 5.45 -8.54
N ARG A 94 -1.31 5.41 -8.88
CA ARG A 94 -0.72 6.20 -9.98
C ARG A 94 -0.68 5.45 -11.29
N ARG A 95 -0.26 4.18 -11.27
CA ARG A 95 -0.08 3.36 -12.48
C ARG A 95 -0.22 1.89 -12.14
N GLY A 96 -0.71 1.08 -13.06
CA GLY A 96 -0.76 -0.36 -12.89
C GLY A 96 -1.89 -0.98 -13.70
N VAL A 97 -1.91 -2.31 -13.69
CA VAL A 97 -2.92 -3.14 -14.36
C VAL A 97 -4.15 -3.43 -13.49
N GLY A 98 -4.11 -3.00 -12.23
CA GLY A 98 -5.25 -3.08 -11.32
C GLY A 98 -5.55 -4.44 -10.70
N ARG A 99 -4.49 -5.19 -10.41
CA ARG A 99 -4.52 -6.46 -9.67
C ARG A 99 -4.52 -6.26 -8.15
N LEU A 100 -4.04 -5.13 -7.66
CA LEU A 100 -4.02 -4.78 -6.24
C LEU A 100 -4.81 -3.49 -5.99
N GLY A 101 -5.82 -3.55 -5.12
CA GLY A 101 -6.58 -2.36 -4.69
C GLY A 101 -5.78 -1.47 -3.74
N ALA A 102 -6.09 -0.16 -3.71
CA ALA A 102 -5.45 0.79 -2.80
C ALA A 102 -5.76 0.48 -1.32
N ASP A 103 -6.98 0.01 -1.06
CA ASP A 103 -7.44 -0.55 0.20
C ASP A 103 -6.62 -1.79 0.60
N SER A 104 -6.48 -2.72 -0.34
CA SER A 104 -5.77 -3.98 -0.15
C SER A 104 -4.28 -3.76 0.14
N LEU A 105 -3.67 -2.78 -0.54
CA LEU A 105 -2.31 -2.33 -0.20
C LEU A 105 -2.28 -1.69 1.18
N GLY A 106 -3.20 -0.79 1.51
CA GLY A 106 -3.24 -0.10 2.79
C GLY A 106 -3.34 -1.02 3.99
N TYR A 107 -4.24 -2.01 3.95
CA TYR A 107 -4.33 -3.02 5.01
C TYR A 107 -3.01 -3.76 5.21
N ARG A 108 -2.31 -4.14 4.14
CA ARG A 108 -1.02 -4.83 4.24
C ARG A 108 0.07 -3.95 4.83
N LEU A 109 0.13 -2.69 4.40
CA LEU A 109 1.08 -1.72 4.96
C LEU A 109 0.85 -1.57 6.46
N LEU A 110 -0.41 -1.37 6.86
CA LEU A 110 -0.76 -1.18 8.26
C LEU A 110 -0.55 -2.45 9.08
N GLU A 111 -0.92 -3.62 8.57
CA GLU A 111 -0.68 -4.88 9.27
C GLU A 111 0.82 -5.14 9.49
N ALA A 112 1.66 -4.87 8.48
CA ALA A 112 3.12 -4.95 8.65
C ALA A 112 3.64 -3.97 9.71
N LEU A 113 3.03 -2.79 9.83
CA LEU A 113 3.39 -1.76 10.80
C LEU A 113 2.92 -2.06 12.23
N ARG A 114 1.90 -2.91 12.43
CA ARG A 114 1.39 -3.25 13.78
C ARG A 114 2.43 -3.92 14.67
N SER A 115 3.43 -4.58 14.09
CA SER A 115 4.57 -5.13 14.84
C SER A 115 5.53 -4.06 15.40
N LYS A 116 5.41 -2.81 14.94
CA LYS A 116 6.34 -1.70 15.24
C LYS A 116 5.67 -0.49 15.87
N LEU A 117 4.36 -0.33 15.65
CA LEU A 117 3.57 0.82 16.09
C LEU A 117 2.27 0.32 16.73
N GLU A 118 1.90 0.96 17.83
CA GLU A 118 0.59 0.75 18.46
C GLU A 118 -0.41 1.75 17.88
N PHE A 119 -1.40 1.26 17.14
CA PHE A 119 -2.44 2.11 16.58
C PHE A 119 -3.74 1.33 16.32
N CYS A 120 -4.83 2.08 16.17
CA CYS A 120 -6.13 1.55 15.79
C CYS A 120 -6.60 2.19 14.48
N ILE A 121 -7.08 1.35 13.55
CA ILE A 121 -7.76 1.80 12.33
C ILE A 121 -9.23 2.01 12.72
N GLU A 122 -9.71 3.25 12.67
CA GLU A 122 -11.07 3.59 13.07
C GLU A 122 -12.04 3.53 11.88
N GLU A 123 -11.58 3.91 10.69
CA GLU A 123 -12.41 4.01 9.50
C GLU A 123 -11.59 3.78 8.23
N VAL A 124 -12.21 3.15 7.23
CA VAL A 124 -11.65 3.00 5.87
C VAL A 124 -12.70 3.43 4.85
N ARG A 125 -12.35 4.40 4.01
CA ARG A 125 -13.18 4.86 2.88
C ARG A 125 -12.50 4.50 1.57
N VAL A 126 -13.26 3.96 0.62
CA VAL A 126 -12.78 3.56 -0.71
C VAL A 126 -13.56 4.31 -1.77
N PHE A 127 -12.85 4.92 -2.73
CA PHE A 127 -13.38 5.73 -3.81
C PHE A 127 -12.95 5.19 -5.18
#